data_AF-A0A7S2GJX9-F1
#
_entry.id   AF-A0A7S2GJX9-F1
#
_cell.length_a   1.000
_cell.length_b   1.000
_cell.length_c   1.000
_cell.angle_alpha   90.00
_cell.angle_beta   90.00
_cell.angle_gamma   90.00
#
_symmetry.space_group_name_H-M   'P 1'
#
loop_
_entity.id
_entity.type
_entity.pdbx_description
1 polymer ?
#
loop_
_entity_poly.entity_id
_entity_poly.type
_entity_poly.pdbx_seq_one_letter_code
_entity_poly.pdbx_strand_id
1 'polypeptide(L)'
;LAAAAAAVPAVSPVSGGTDLVVQATERLEAYKSPQQTARIKLLTQQHGLSDEVQLALRLLAPAQLQQLFAGGEELRRKLAGSTDKNGLMRSLISMLDPNVNALVNGLQDLEQAEDTQSRGAAPASGTKAPPLTPDDLVAEAQRRLQANKSATSAAAIRKFAGDHGLGDEVQLALRMLDRTSLEELLSGEAEVAERFAGAA
;
A
#
# COMPACT_ATOMS: atom_id res chain seq x y z
N LEU A 1 24.88 41.33 -23.50
CA LEU A 1 24.67 40.15 -24.37
C LEU A 1 25.73 39.11 -24.02
N ALA A 2 25.46 38.27 -23.04
CA ALA A 2 26.32 37.14 -22.66
C ALA A 2 25.49 35.87 -22.84
N ALA A 3 25.87 35.07 -23.83
CA ALA A 3 25.27 33.78 -24.13
C ALA A 3 25.84 32.73 -23.17
N ALA A 4 25.02 32.26 -22.23
CA ALA A 4 25.35 31.10 -21.41
C ALA A 4 24.86 29.83 -22.14
N ALA A 5 25.81 29.12 -22.71
CA ALA A 5 25.60 27.85 -23.39
C ALA A 5 25.13 26.78 -22.40
N ALA A 6 24.05 26.11 -22.77
CA ALA A 6 23.46 24.97 -22.09
C ALA A 6 24.42 23.78 -22.09
N ALA A 7 24.85 23.37 -20.89
CA ALA A 7 25.45 22.06 -20.68
C ALA A 7 24.30 21.06 -20.49
N VAL A 8 24.03 20.26 -21.52
CA VAL A 8 23.14 19.11 -21.46
C VAL A 8 24.02 17.89 -21.19
N PRO A 9 24.04 17.32 -19.97
CA PRO A 9 24.79 16.10 -19.72
C PRO A 9 24.07 14.89 -20.32
N ALA A 10 24.88 14.11 -21.01
CA ALA A 10 24.64 12.81 -21.62
C ALA A 10 23.68 11.89 -20.84
N VAL A 11 22.65 11.41 -21.55
CA VAL A 11 21.83 10.27 -21.14
C VAL A 11 22.55 8.98 -21.52
N SER A 12 23.15 8.34 -20.53
CA SER A 12 23.66 6.96 -20.67
C SER A 12 22.50 5.96 -20.70
N PRO A 13 22.56 4.92 -21.55
CA PRO A 13 21.46 3.99 -21.74
C PRO A 13 21.59 2.71 -20.89
N VAL A 14 20.43 2.15 -20.52
CA VAL A 14 20.15 0.72 -20.20
C VAL A 14 20.57 0.17 -18.81
N SER A 15 19.95 0.69 -17.74
CA SER A 15 19.65 -0.06 -16.50
C SER A 15 18.12 -0.05 -16.28
N GLY A 16 17.38 -0.54 -17.29
CA GLY A 16 15.99 -0.15 -17.55
C GLY A 16 14.91 -0.64 -16.58
N GLY A 17 15.23 -1.46 -15.56
CA GLY A 17 14.23 -1.90 -14.57
C GLY A 17 14.31 -1.09 -13.28
N THR A 18 15.49 -1.04 -12.66
CA THR A 18 15.70 -0.37 -11.38
C THR A 18 15.59 1.14 -11.49
N ASP A 19 16.03 1.73 -12.61
CA ASP A 19 15.97 3.17 -12.85
C ASP A 19 14.52 3.67 -12.98
N LEU A 20 13.65 2.85 -13.61
CA LEU A 20 12.22 3.13 -13.71
C LEU A 20 11.54 3.15 -12.35
N VAL A 21 11.86 2.21 -11.46
CA VAL A 21 11.27 2.19 -10.11
C VAL A 21 11.70 3.39 -9.28
N VAL A 22 13.00 3.74 -9.35
CA VAL A 22 13.52 4.92 -8.64
C VAL A 22 12.81 6.17 -9.14
N GLN A 23 12.69 6.33 -10.46
CA GLN A 23 12.02 7.46 -11.07
C GLN A 23 10.51 7.51 -10.76
N ALA A 24 9.85 6.35 -10.69
CA ALA A 24 8.45 6.25 -10.30
C ALA A 24 8.25 6.63 -8.82
N THR A 25 9.14 6.17 -7.95
CA THR A 25 9.10 6.46 -6.51
C THR A 25 9.36 7.94 -6.25
N GLU A 26 10.38 8.53 -6.90
CA GLU A 26 10.64 9.98 -6.83
C GLU A 26 9.44 10.80 -7.27
N ARG A 27 8.77 10.41 -8.38
CA ARG A 27 7.57 11.11 -8.83
C ARG A 27 6.40 10.95 -7.86
N LEU A 28 6.22 9.76 -7.31
CA LEU A 28 5.17 9.50 -6.32
C LEU A 28 5.37 10.33 -5.05
N GLU A 29 6.62 10.52 -4.61
CA GLU A 29 6.94 11.36 -3.46
C GLU A 29 6.83 12.85 -3.80
N ALA A 30 7.36 13.27 -4.95
CA ALA A 30 7.31 14.67 -5.41
C ALA A 30 5.88 15.16 -5.67
N TYR A 31 4.99 14.29 -6.14
CA TYR A 31 3.60 14.61 -6.49
C TYR A 31 2.59 14.09 -5.46
N LYS A 32 3.04 13.73 -4.26
CA LYS A 32 2.20 13.19 -3.18
C LYS A 32 1.29 14.26 -2.59
N SER A 33 0.16 14.55 -3.25
CA SER A 33 -0.88 15.40 -2.69
C SER A 33 -2.03 14.56 -2.13
N PRO A 34 -2.43 14.76 -0.85
CA PRO A 34 -3.56 14.05 -0.25
C PRO A 34 -4.87 14.38 -0.97
N GLN A 35 -5.04 15.62 -1.44
CA GLN A 35 -6.22 16.04 -2.21
C GLN A 35 -6.30 15.33 -3.56
N GLN A 36 -5.17 15.20 -4.27
CA GLN A 36 -5.14 14.49 -5.55
C GLN A 36 -5.40 13.00 -5.35
N THR A 37 -4.77 12.40 -4.34
CA THR A 37 -5.01 11.00 -3.98
C THR A 37 -6.49 10.72 -3.70
N ALA A 38 -7.15 11.57 -2.91
CA ALA A 38 -8.57 11.41 -2.61
C ALA A 38 -9.45 11.52 -3.86
N ARG A 39 -9.17 12.49 -4.75
CA ARG A 39 -9.89 12.65 -6.02
C ARG A 39 -9.72 11.46 -6.96
N ILE A 40 -8.48 10.98 -7.08
CA ILE A 40 -8.16 9.80 -7.89
C ILE A 40 -8.91 8.58 -7.35
N LYS A 41 -8.84 8.33 -6.03
CA LYS A 41 -9.53 7.21 -5.37
C LYS A 41 -11.05 7.26 -5.58
N LEU A 42 -11.64 8.44 -5.51
CA LEU A 42 -13.08 8.63 -5.71
C LEU A 42 -13.47 8.37 -7.18
N LEU A 43 -12.63 8.78 -8.14
CA LEU A 43 -12.83 8.50 -9.56
C LEU A 43 -12.73 7.00 -9.86
N THR A 44 -11.69 6.31 -9.33
CA THR A 44 -11.53 4.87 -9.52
C THR A 44 -12.69 4.09 -8.91
N GLN A 45 -13.14 4.45 -7.71
CA GLN A 45 -14.31 3.81 -7.09
C GLN A 45 -15.63 4.06 -7.86
N GLN A 46 -15.87 5.29 -8.32
CA GLN A 46 -17.10 5.61 -9.04
C GLN A 46 -17.21 4.91 -10.40
N HIS A 47 -16.08 4.68 -11.07
CA HIS A 47 -16.07 4.12 -12.41
C HIS A 47 -15.68 2.64 -12.46
N GLY A 48 -15.25 2.06 -11.33
CA GLY A 48 -14.77 0.68 -11.24
C GLY A 48 -13.45 0.47 -11.99
N LEU A 49 -12.53 1.43 -11.87
CA LEU A 49 -11.22 1.34 -12.51
C LEU A 49 -10.27 0.47 -11.67
N SER A 50 -9.34 -0.20 -12.33
CA SER A 50 -8.33 -1.04 -11.67
C SER A 50 -7.31 -0.21 -10.88
N ASP A 51 -6.69 -0.83 -9.87
CA ASP A 51 -5.61 -0.24 -9.07
C ASP A 51 -4.41 0.21 -9.91
N GLU A 52 -4.20 -0.46 -11.04
CA GLU A 52 -3.16 -0.14 -12.01
C GLU A 52 -3.38 1.24 -12.66
N VAL A 53 -4.62 1.55 -13.04
CA VAL A 53 -5.01 2.88 -13.53
C VAL A 53 -4.92 3.90 -12.41
N GLN A 54 -5.27 3.51 -11.18
CA GLN A 54 -5.13 4.37 -10.00
C GLN A 54 -3.67 4.77 -9.74
N LEU A 55 -2.74 3.81 -9.85
CA LEU A 55 -1.32 4.03 -9.69
C LEU A 55 -0.77 4.91 -10.81
N ALA A 56 -1.15 4.64 -12.06
CA ALA A 56 -0.80 5.46 -13.21
C ALA A 56 -1.24 6.92 -13.02
N LEU A 57 -2.46 7.15 -12.51
CA LEU A 57 -2.97 8.49 -12.18
C LEU A 57 -2.16 9.18 -11.08
N ARG A 58 -1.57 8.46 -10.14
CA ARG A 58 -0.72 9.04 -9.07
C ARG A 58 0.69 9.38 -9.55
N LEU A 59 1.15 8.74 -10.62
CA LEU A 59 2.46 9.00 -11.25
C LEU A 59 2.44 10.16 -12.26
N LEU A 60 1.25 10.62 -12.64
CA LEU A 60 1.06 11.75 -13.55
C LEU A 60 1.43 13.08 -12.88
N ALA A 61 1.97 14.00 -13.68
CA ALA A 61 2.26 15.34 -13.19
C ALA A 61 0.97 16.07 -12.79
N PRO A 62 1.00 16.96 -11.78
CA PRO A 62 -0.17 17.70 -11.31
C PRO A 62 -0.86 18.50 -12.43
N ALA A 63 -0.10 19.04 -13.39
CA ALA A 63 -0.63 19.74 -14.55
C ALA A 63 -1.45 18.83 -15.49
N GLN A 64 -0.97 17.61 -15.74
CA GLN A 64 -1.66 16.62 -16.59
C GLN A 64 -2.92 16.09 -15.89
N LEU A 65 -2.86 15.83 -14.58
CA LEU A 65 -4.04 15.48 -13.77
C LEU A 65 -5.08 16.59 -13.82
N GLN A 66 -4.67 17.85 -13.65
CA GLN A 66 -5.58 18.98 -13.71
C GLN A 66 -6.23 19.10 -15.09
N GLN A 67 -5.49 18.87 -16.17
CA GLN A 67 -6.03 18.85 -17.53
C GLN A 67 -7.04 17.71 -17.73
N LEU A 68 -6.76 16.53 -17.18
CA LEU A 68 -7.66 15.38 -17.21
C LEU A 68 -8.95 15.63 -16.41
N PHE A 69 -8.86 16.28 -15.25
CA PHE A 69 -10.02 16.68 -14.46
C PHE A 69 -10.78 17.88 -15.05
N ALA A 70 -10.11 18.80 -15.74
CA ALA A 70 -10.75 19.89 -16.47
C ALA A 70 -11.64 19.35 -17.59
N GLY A 71 -11.23 18.26 -18.24
CA GLY A 71 -12.06 17.49 -19.18
C GLY A 71 -13.00 16.47 -18.52
N GLY A 72 -13.19 16.54 -17.19
CA GLY A 72 -13.79 15.49 -16.38
C GLY A 72 -15.22 15.09 -16.78
N GLU A 73 -16.05 16.01 -17.26
CA GLU A 73 -17.40 15.68 -17.74
C GLU A 73 -17.39 14.85 -19.04
N GLU A 74 -16.51 15.20 -19.98
CA GLU A 74 -16.37 14.47 -21.23
C GLU A 74 -15.74 13.10 -20.99
N LEU A 75 -14.74 13.06 -20.09
CA LEU A 75 -14.12 11.82 -19.63
C LEU A 75 -15.15 10.89 -18.99
N ARG A 76 -16.01 11.42 -18.10
CA ARG A 76 -17.09 10.66 -17.46
C ARG A 76 -18.09 10.12 -18.47
N ARG A 77 -18.48 10.93 -19.46
CA ARG A 77 -19.35 10.48 -20.56
C ARG A 77 -18.72 9.34 -21.36
N LYS A 78 -17.44 9.47 -21.72
CA LYS A 78 -16.69 8.41 -22.41
C LYS A 78 -16.57 7.13 -21.58
N LEU A 79 -16.28 7.25 -20.29
CA LEU A 79 -16.20 6.11 -19.37
C LEU A 79 -17.55 5.42 -19.13
N ALA A 80 -18.65 6.17 -19.12
CA ALA A 80 -19.99 5.60 -18.99
C ALA A 80 -20.41 4.81 -20.24
N GLY A 81 -20.00 5.26 -21.43
CA GLY A 81 -20.32 4.60 -22.70
C GLY A 81 -19.36 3.50 -23.14
N SER A 82 -18.19 3.38 -22.51
CA SER A 82 -17.17 2.41 -22.91
C SER A 82 -17.28 1.11 -22.13
N THR A 83 -17.27 -0.02 -22.85
CA THR A 83 -17.22 -1.36 -22.25
C THR A 83 -15.87 -1.61 -21.56
N ASP A 84 -14.79 -1.06 -22.12
CA ASP A 84 -13.43 -1.20 -21.61
C ASP A 84 -12.90 0.13 -21.03
N LYS A 85 -13.31 0.41 -19.79
CA LYS A 85 -12.96 1.66 -19.09
C LYS A 85 -11.47 1.74 -18.76
N ASN A 86 -10.87 0.60 -18.41
CA ASN A 86 -9.46 0.52 -18.03
C ASN A 86 -8.53 0.78 -19.23
N GLY A 87 -8.81 0.19 -20.39
CA GLY A 87 -8.05 0.44 -21.62
C GLY A 87 -8.21 1.87 -22.12
N LEU A 88 -9.41 2.46 -22.02
CA LEU A 88 -9.61 3.87 -22.35
C LEU A 88 -8.78 4.79 -21.45
N MET A 89 -8.75 4.54 -20.13
CA MET A 89 -7.89 5.32 -19.23
C MET A 89 -6.41 5.09 -19.49
N ARG A 90 -5.94 3.85 -19.69
CA ARG A 90 -4.54 3.57 -20.05
C ARG A 90 -4.13 4.28 -21.35
N SER A 91 -5.02 4.33 -22.34
CA SER A 91 -4.77 5.02 -23.61
C SER A 91 -4.67 6.54 -23.43
N LEU A 92 -5.57 7.14 -22.65
CA LEU A 92 -5.51 8.57 -22.31
C LEU A 92 -4.26 8.93 -21.51
N ILE A 93 -3.89 8.09 -20.55
CA ILE A 93 -2.68 8.28 -19.75
C ILE A 93 -1.44 8.16 -20.64
N SER A 94 -1.39 7.19 -21.56
CA SER A 94 -0.28 7.05 -22.51
C SER A 94 -0.15 8.23 -23.47
N MET A 95 -1.27 8.89 -23.81
CA MET A 95 -1.28 10.10 -24.63
C MET A 95 -0.76 11.33 -23.87
N LEU A 96 -1.03 11.40 -22.55
CA LEU A 96 -0.55 12.48 -21.68
C LEU A 96 0.92 12.29 -21.28
N ASP A 97 1.28 11.08 -20.88
CA ASP A 97 2.61 10.71 -20.43
C ASP A 97 2.92 9.22 -20.78
N PRO A 98 3.67 8.95 -21.85
CA PRO A 98 4.04 7.59 -22.22
C PRO A 98 5.02 6.94 -21.23
N ASN A 99 5.77 7.74 -20.45
CA ASN A 99 6.69 7.20 -19.45
C ASN A 99 5.93 6.58 -18.28
N VAL A 100 4.80 7.14 -17.86
CA VAL A 100 3.96 6.56 -16.79
C VAL A 100 3.57 5.11 -17.10
N ASN A 101 3.24 4.79 -18.35
CA ASN A 101 2.90 3.42 -18.73
C ASN A 101 4.11 2.48 -18.58
N ALA A 102 5.31 2.91 -18.97
CA ALA A 102 6.54 2.14 -18.76
C ALA A 102 6.84 1.95 -17.26
N LEU A 103 6.65 3.00 -16.44
CA LEU A 103 6.86 2.96 -15.00
C LEU A 103 5.88 2.00 -14.30
N VAL A 104 4.60 2.03 -14.69
CA VAL A 104 3.56 1.15 -14.12
C VAL A 104 3.79 -0.31 -14.52
N ASN A 105 4.14 -0.58 -15.78
CA ASN A 105 4.49 -1.95 -16.17
C ASN A 105 5.76 -2.44 -15.46
N GLY A 106 6.76 -1.57 -15.26
CA GLY A 106 7.98 -1.92 -14.50
C GLY A 106 7.71 -2.19 -13.02
N LEU A 107 6.83 -1.40 -12.39
CA LEU A 107 6.40 -1.64 -11.01
C LEU A 107 5.56 -2.91 -10.88
N GLN A 108 4.67 -3.19 -11.84
CA GLN A 108 3.91 -4.45 -11.85
C GLN A 108 4.77 -5.67 -12.08
N ASP A 109 5.74 -5.61 -12.99
CA ASP A 109 6.65 -6.70 -13.25
C ASP A 109 7.43 -7.06 -11.97
N LEU A 110 7.83 -6.05 -11.19
CA LEU A 110 8.46 -6.25 -9.89
C LEU A 110 7.51 -6.73 -8.80
N GLU A 111 6.31 -6.16 -8.68
CA GLU A 111 5.31 -6.61 -7.70
C GLU A 111 4.92 -8.07 -7.98
N GLN A 112 4.75 -8.41 -9.26
CA GLN A 112 4.48 -9.78 -9.70
C GLN A 112 5.68 -10.72 -9.53
N ALA A 113 6.91 -10.23 -9.73
CA ALA A 113 8.13 -10.97 -9.43
C ALA A 113 8.32 -11.20 -7.92
N GLU A 114 7.96 -10.23 -7.07
CA GLU A 114 7.98 -10.38 -5.61
C GLU A 114 6.88 -11.35 -5.12
N ASP A 115 5.70 -11.35 -5.75
CA ASP A 115 4.62 -12.29 -5.46
C ASP A 115 4.94 -13.72 -5.93
N THR A 116 5.60 -13.87 -7.09
CA THR A 116 6.05 -15.18 -7.57
C THR A 116 7.28 -15.70 -6.83
N GLN A 117 8.14 -14.82 -6.30
CA GLN A 117 9.23 -15.22 -5.41
C GLN A 117 8.72 -15.56 -4.00
N SER A 118 7.61 -14.97 -3.55
CA SER A 118 6.96 -15.28 -2.26
C SER A 118 6.14 -16.58 -2.24
N ARG A 119 5.99 -17.28 -3.38
CA ARG A 119 5.42 -18.65 -3.41
C ARG A 119 6.45 -19.77 -3.62
N GLY A 120 7.74 -19.43 -3.73
CA GLY A 120 8.81 -20.41 -3.99
C GLY A 120 10.10 -20.22 -3.20
N ALA A 121 10.39 -19.05 -2.64
CA ALA A 121 11.60 -18.84 -1.85
C ALA A 121 11.43 -17.64 -0.91
N ALA A 122 11.31 -17.92 0.37
CA ALA A 122 11.55 -16.95 1.42
C ALA A 122 12.91 -16.25 1.20
N PRO A 123 12.99 -14.91 1.24
CA PRO A 123 14.19 -14.22 1.62
C PRO A 123 14.00 -13.68 3.03
N ALA A 124 14.59 -14.40 3.98
CA ALA A 124 15.05 -13.78 5.20
C ALA A 124 16.06 -12.69 4.85
N SER A 125 15.90 -11.49 5.40
CA SER A 125 16.88 -10.91 6.34
C SER A 125 16.51 -9.47 6.64
N GLY A 126 16.06 -9.24 7.87
CA GLY A 126 15.85 -7.90 8.42
C GLY A 126 16.19 -7.76 9.89
N THR A 127 16.29 -8.85 10.66
CA THR A 127 16.93 -8.83 11.98
C THR A 127 17.61 -10.16 12.24
N LYS A 128 18.89 -10.08 12.57
CA LYS A 128 19.85 -11.15 12.82
C LYS A 128 19.36 -12.10 13.93
N ALA A 129 18.66 -13.18 13.56
CA ALA A 129 18.44 -14.35 14.40
C ALA A 129 18.46 -15.61 13.50
N PRO A 130 19.08 -16.72 13.93
CA PRO A 130 19.26 -17.93 13.11
C PRO A 130 17.90 -18.48 12.62
N PRO A 131 17.86 -19.19 11.48
CA PRO A 131 16.63 -19.71 10.90
C PRO A 131 15.92 -20.66 11.88
N LEU A 132 14.85 -20.17 12.51
CA LEU A 132 13.96 -20.96 13.36
C LEU A 132 13.25 -21.98 12.47
N THR A 133 13.53 -23.27 12.71
CA THR A 133 12.80 -24.38 12.09
C THR A 133 11.31 -24.31 12.46
N PRO A 134 10.41 -24.99 11.72
CA PRO A 134 9.00 -25.08 12.12
C PRO A 134 8.82 -25.59 13.57
N ASP A 135 9.73 -26.42 14.07
CA ASP A 135 9.77 -26.87 15.46
C ASP A 135 10.04 -25.70 16.44
N ASP A 136 10.97 -24.83 16.06
CA ASP A 136 11.33 -23.61 16.77
C ASP A 136 10.18 -22.57 16.78
N LEU A 137 9.40 -22.48 15.69
CA LEU A 137 8.20 -21.64 15.64
C LEU A 137 7.11 -22.13 16.59
N VAL A 138 6.92 -23.45 16.68
CA VAL A 138 5.98 -24.04 17.64
C VAL A 138 6.48 -23.83 19.08
N ALA A 139 7.78 -23.98 19.33
CA ALA A 139 8.38 -23.73 20.64
C ALA A 139 8.22 -22.26 21.07
N GLU A 140 8.44 -21.30 20.15
CA GLU A 140 8.26 -19.87 20.41
C GLU A 140 6.78 -19.52 20.62
N ALA A 141 5.87 -20.07 19.82
CA ALA A 141 4.43 -19.93 20.02
C ALA A 141 3.99 -20.45 21.40
N GLN A 142 4.51 -21.61 21.80
CA GLN A 142 4.22 -22.22 23.10
C GLN A 142 4.81 -21.40 24.26
N ARG A 143 6.01 -20.83 24.07
CA ARG A 143 6.65 -19.92 25.02
C ARG A 143 5.84 -18.65 25.22
N ARG A 144 5.32 -18.06 24.14
CA ARG A 144 4.43 -16.89 24.18
C ARG A 144 3.10 -17.19 24.85
N LEU A 145 2.51 -18.34 24.53
CA LEU A 145 1.30 -18.82 25.20
C LEU A 145 1.50 -19.01 26.71
N GLN A 146 2.67 -19.50 27.15
CA GLN A 146 3.00 -19.60 28.57
C GLN A 146 3.25 -18.24 29.21
N ALA A 147 3.95 -17.33 28.54
CA ALA A 147 4.20 -15.97 29.04
C ALA A 147 2.90 -15.17 29.22
N ASN A 148 1.94 -15.34 28.31
CA ASN A 148 0.62 -14.70 28.36
C ASN A 148 -0.43 -15.49 29.15
N LYS A 149 -0.06 -16.63 29.76
CA LYS A 149 -0.96 -17.45 30.59
C LYS A 149 -1.23 -16.85 31.97
N SER A 150 -0.66 -15.69 32.29
CA SER A 150 -0.94 -15.03 33.57
C SER A 150 -2.44 -14.79 33.72
N ALA A 151 -2.97 -14.97 34.94
CA ALA A 151 -4.40 -14.77 35.20
C ALA A 151 -4.85 -13.35 34.83
N THR A 152 -3.96 -12.37 34.98
CA THR A 152 -4.19 -10.96 34.65
C THR A 152 -4.37 -10.73 33.15
N SER A 153 -3.45 -11.24 32.32
CA SER A 153 -3.55 -11.12 30.85
C SER A 153 -4.73 -11.91 30.30
N ALA A 154 -4.99 -13.10 30.83
CA ALA A 154 -6.15 -13.90 30.43
C ALA A 154 -7.50 -13.23 30.75
N ALA A 155 -7.60 -12.54 31.89
CA ALA A 155 -8.79 -11.78 32.27
C ALA A 155 -8.98 -10.54 31.38
N ALA A 156 -7.90 -9.81 31.11
CA ALA A 156 -7.95 -8.63 30.23
C ALA A 156 -8.35 -9.01 28.79
N ILE A 157 -7.74 -10.05 28.21
CA ILE A 157 -8.09 -10.53 26.87
C ILE A 157 -9.55 -10.99 26.78
N ARG A 158 -10.04 -11.71 27.81
CA ARG A 158 -11.46 -12.13 27.85
C ARG A 158 -12.41 -10.96 27.99
N LYS A 159 -12.06 -9.97 28.82
CA LYS A 159 -12.87 -8.76 28.98
C LYS A 159 -12.92 -7.98 27.67
N PHE A 160 -11.78 -7.73 27.05
CA PHE A 160 -11.66 -7.07 25.75
C PHE A 160 -12.45 -7.80 24.66
N ALA A 161 -12.29 -9.13 24.57
CA ALA A 161 -13.05 -9.93 23.62
C ALA A 161 -14.56 -9.91 23.90
N GLY A 162 -14.98 -9.88 25.17
CA GLY A 162 -16.38 -9.72 25.56
C GLY A 162 -16.96 -8.36 25.18
N ASP A 163 -16.23 -7.28 25.45
CA ASP A 163 -16.65 -5.89 25.18
C ASP A 163 -16.84 -5.64 23.68
N HIS A 164 -15.99 -6.26 22.86
CA HIS A 164 -16.01 -6.12 21.41
C HIS A 164 -16.69 -7.28 20.65
N GLY A 165 -17.27 -8.26 21.35
CA GLY A 165 -17.93 -9.41 20.73
C GLY A 165 -16.99 -10.29 19.88
N LEU A 166 -15.72 -10.39 20.26
CA LEU A 166 -14.71 -11.18 19.55
C LEU A 166 -14.81 -12.67 19.91
N GLY A 167 -14.80 -13.54 18.90
CA GLY A 167 -14.83 -14.99 19.08
C GLY A 167 -13.54 -15.59 19.67
N ASP A 168 -13.59 -16.85 20.06
CA ASP A 168 -12.48 -17.58 20.70
C ASP A 168 -11.18 -17.61 19.86
N GLU A 169 -11.30 -17.59 18.53
CA GLU A 169 -10.16 -17.55 17.61
C GLU A 169 -9.34 -16.27 17.77
N VAL A 170 -10.01 -15.13 17.95
CA VAL A 170 -9.33 -13.84 18.16
C VAL A 170 -8.72 -13.77 19.56
N GLN A 171 -9.37 -14.36 20.57
CA GLN A 171 -8.77 -14.51 21.91
C GLN A 171 -7.49 -15.34 21.87
N LEU A 172 -7.46 -16.40 21.06
CA LEU A 172 -6.26 -17.23 20.89
C LEU A 172 -5.15 -16.45 20.19
N ALA A 173 -5.47 -15.71 19.12
CA ALA A 173 -4.52 -14.83 18.45
C ALA A 173 -3.94 -13.76 19.39
N LEU A 174 -4.80 -13.12 20.21
CA LEU A 174 -4.36 -12.17 21.23
C LEU A 174 -3.45 -12.80 22.28
N ARG A 175 -3.65 -14.09 22.64
CA ARG A 175 -2.72 -14.81 23.53
C ARG A 175 -1.37 -15.13 22.90
N MET A 176 -1.30 -15.16 21.57
CA MET A 176 -0.07 -15.40 20.83
C MET A 176 0.70 -14.10 20.53
N LEU A 177 0.12 -12.93 20.80
CA LEU A 177 0.80 -11.65 20.65
C LEU A 177 1.95 -11.50 21.66
N ASP A 178 2.95 -10.71 21.28
CA ASP A 178 4.00 -10.32 22.21
C ASP A 178 3.42 -9.49 23.36
N ARG A 179 4.02 -9.62 24.54
CA ARG A 179 3.55 -8.92 25.74
C ARG A 179 3.54 -7.41 25.55
N THR A 180 4.54 -6.84 24.87
CA THR A 180 4.59 -5.39 24.65
C THR A 180 3.44 -4.93 23.76
N SER A 181 3.12 -5.70 22.72
CA SER A 181 1.98 -5.42 21.83
C SER A 181 0.64 -5.62 22.52
N LEU A 182 0.53 -6.62 23.41
CA LEU A 182 -0.68 -6.85 24.19
C LEU A 182 -0.93 -5.74 25.21
N GLU A 183 0.11 -5.29 25.91
CA GLU A 183 0.03 -4.18 26.86
C GLU A 183 -0.28 -2.85 26.16
N GLU A 184 0.28 -2.61 24.97
CA GLU A 184 -0.06 -1.43 24.15
C GLU A 184 -1.54 -1.45 23.72
N LEU A 185 -2.03 -2.60 23.27
CA LEU A 185 -3.42 -2.76 22.80
C LEU A 185 -4.42 -2.62 23.95
N LEU A 186 -4.11 -3.17 25.13
CA LEU A 186 -4.94 -3.05 26.33
C LEU A 186 -4.84 -1.67 26.99
N SER A 187 -3.69 -1.00 26.91
CA SER A 187 -3.52 0.35 27.47
C SER A 187 -4.13 1.41 26.54
N GLY A 188 -4.16 1.16 25.24
CA GLY A 188 -4.88 1.98 24.25
C GLY A 188 -6.40 1.82 24.29
N GLU A 189 -6.94 0.86 25.06
CA GLU A 189 -8.39 0.58 25.15
C GLU A 189 -9.19 1.83 25.53
N ALA A 190 -8.66 2.70 26.41
CA ALA A 190 -9.34 3.95 26.77
C ALA A 190 -9.47 4.92 25.58
N GLU A 191 -8.45 4.99 24.72
CA GLU A 191 -8.44 5.89 23.56
C GLU A 191 -9.28 5.32 22.40
N VAL A 192 -9.29 4.00 22.24
CA VAL A 192 -10.11 3.30 21.24
C VAL A 192 -11.58 3.33 21.64
N ALA A 193 -11.91 3.06 22.91
CA ALA A 193 -13.28 3.17 23.40
C ALA A 193 -13.84 4.59 23.25
N GLU A 194 -13.02 5.62 23.50
CA GLU A 194 -13.43 7.02 23.30
C GLU A 194 -13.67 7.35 21.81
N ARG A 195 -12.85 6.81 20.90
CA ARG A 195 -13.03 6.99 19.45
C ARG A 195 -14.26 6.29 18.89
N PHE A 196 -14.64 5.13 19.43
CA PHE A 196 -15.83 4.42 18.98
C PHE A 196 -17.11 4.90 19.68
N ALA A 197 -17.03 5.36 20.93
CA ALA A 197 -18.16 5.95 21.64
C ALA A 197 -18.55 7.35 21.11
N GLY A 198 -17.59 8.10 20.54
CA GLY A 198 -17.86 9.40 19.91
C GLY A 198 -18.45 9.35 18.50
N ALA A 199 -18.70 8.15 17.96
CA ALA A 199 -19.24 7.95 16.60
C ALA A 199 -20.71 7.46 16.58
N ALA A 200 -21.39 7.44 17.74
CA ALA A 200 -22.81 7.14 17.88
C ALA A 200 -23.62 8.42 18.13
#